data_AF-A0A7G6VW34-F1
#
_entry.id   AF-A0A7G6VW34-F1
#
_cell.length_a   1.000
_cell.length_b   1.000
_cell.length_c   1.000
_cell.angle_alpha   90.00
_cell.angle_beta   90.00
_cell.angle_gamma   90.00
#
_symmetry.space_group_name_H-M   'P 1'
#
loop_
_entity.id
_entity.type
_entity.pdbx_description
1 polymer ?
#
loop_
_entity_poly.entity_id
_entity_poly.type
_entity_poly.pdbx_seq_one_letter_code
_entity_poly.pdbx_strand_id
1 'polypeptide(L)'
;MTSAHNEVSGSKSFPAEGDANGQAAVLLVESLIHALVARAIITAADAVEVIEVAFDVIEEMSAEEGDRTPAMDRSLAVLSAIHKSLKIDTDSSEAN
;
A
#
# COMPACT_ATOMS: atom_id res chain seq x y z
N MET A 1 -23.38 -36.68 -26.11
CA MET A 1 -22.06 -36.87 -25.49
C MET A 1 -21.33 -35.52 -25.57
N THR A 2 -21.76 -34.55 -24.77
CA THR A 2 -21.25 -34.15 -23.44
C THR A 2 -20.21 -33.03 -23.58
N SER A 3 -20.65 -31.84 -23.18
CA SER A 3 -19.87 -30.60 -23.03
C SER A 3 -18.79 -30.71 -21.96
N ALA A 4 -17.69 -29.98 -22.15
CA ALA A 4 -16.85 -29.43 -21.09
C ALA A 4 -16.23 -28.15 -21.70
N HIS A 5 -16.71 -26.92 -21.41
CA HIS A 5 -16.60 -26.20 -20.14
C HIS A 5 -15.23 -26.44 -19.48
N ASN A 6 -14.20 -25.84 -20.06
CA ASN A 6 -12.95 -25.64 -19.33
C ASN A 6 -13.09 -24.32 -18.58
N GLU A 7 -13.31 -24.47 -17.28
CA GLU A 7 -13.56 -23.41 -16.32
C GLU A 7 -12.36 -22.47 -16.18
N VAL A 8 -12.70 -21.22 -15.88
CA VAL A 8 -11.83 -20.13 -15.48
C VAL A 8 -10.82 -20.60 -14.43
N SER A 9 -9.55 -20.73 -14.83
CA SER A 9 -8.45 -20.66 -13.87
C SER A 9 -7.94 -19.23 -13.88
N GLY A 10 -8.68 -18.35 -13.21
CA GLY A 10 -8.14 -17.09 -12.73
C GLY A 10 -7.07 -17.43 -11.71
N SER A 11 -5.84 -17.63 -12.18
CA SER A 11 -4.67 -17.55 -11.32
C SER A 11 -4.63 -16.12 -10.81
N LYS A 12 -5.28 -15.88 -9.66
CA LYS A 12 -4.79 -14.86 -8.73
C LYS A 12 -3.35 -15.27 -8.47
N SER A 13 -2.43 -14.69 -9.23
CA SER A 13 -1.02 -14.73 -8.92
C SER A 13 -0.89 -14.05 -7.57
N PHE A 14 -0.94 -14.83 -6.51
CA PHE A 14 -0.47 -14.39 -5.22
C PHE A 14 0.99 -13.96 -5.43
N PRO A 15 1.41 -12.83 -4.85
CA PRO A 15 2.78 -12.36 -5.03
C PRO A 15 3.73 -13.49 -4.63
N ALA A 16 4.79 -13.67 -5.41
CA ALA A 16 5.83 -14.65 -5.15
C ALA A 16 6.21 -14.65 -3.66
N GLU A 17 6.44 -15.83 -3.09
CA GLU A 17 6.83 -16.13 -1.69
C GLU A 17 8.10 -15.39 -1.17
N GLY A 18 8.60 -14.37 -1.86
CA GLY A 18 9.96 -13.87 -1.75
C GLY A 18 10.23 -12.68 -0.86
N ASP A 19 9.27 -12.07 -0.16
CA ASP A 19 9.56 -10.88 0.66
C ASP A 19 8.83 -10.81 2.01
N ALA A 20 9.03 -11.84 2.83
CA ALA A 20 8.54 -11.85 4.21
C ALA A 20 9.08 -10.67 5.05
N ASN A 21 10.30 -10.19 4.75
CA ASN A 21 10.91 -9.06 5.43
C ASN A 21 10.23 -7.75 5.02
N GLY A 22 9.96 -7.54 3.73
CA GLY A 22 9.18 -6.42 3.22
C GLY A 22 7.78 -6.42 3.82
N GLN A 23 7.09 -7.56 3.85
CA GLN A 23 5.77 -7.65 4.47
C GLN A 23 5.79 -7.31 5.97
N ALA A 24 6.80 -7.77 6.71
CA ALA A 24 6.97 -7.42 8.12
C ALA A 24 7.27 -5.92 8.33
N ALA A 25 8.11 -5.33 7.47
CA ALA A 25 8.39 -3.90 7.50
C ALA A 25 7.14 -3.06 7.21
N VAL A 26 6.31 -3.48 6.26
CA VAL A 26 5.03 -2.83 5.94
C VAL A 26 4.08 -2.87 7.13
N LEU A 27 3.87 -4.04 7.72
CA LEU A 27 3.01 -4.18 8.90
C LEU A 27 3.52 -3.36 10.08
N LEU A 28 4.84 -3.28 10.26
CA LEU A 28 5.47 -2.46 11.29
C LEU A 28 5.21 -0.97 11.07
N VAL A 29 5.43 -0.48 9.85
CA VAL A 29 5.22 0.93 9.50
C VAL A 29 3.75 1.30 9.62
N GLU A 30 2.84 0.47 9.12
CA GLU A 30 1.40 0.68 9.28
C GLU A 30 1.02 0.74 10.77
N SER A 31 1.45 -0.25 11.56
CA SER A 31 1.19 -0.27 13.01
C SER A 31 1.77 0.96 13.72
N LEU A 32 2.94 1.44 13.30
CA LEU A 32 3.56 2.62 13.87
C LEU A 32 2.77 3.89 13.57
N ILE A 33 2.36 4.11 12.31
CA ILE A 33 1.57 5.28 11.91
C ILE A 33 0.25 5.32 12.68
N HIS A 34 -0.45 4.18 12.74
CA HIS A 34 -1.66 4.01 13.54
C HIS A 34 -1.44 4.36 15.01
N ALA A 35 -0.34 3.88 15.62
CA ALA A 35 -0.02 4.18 17.01
C ALA A 35 0.29 5.68 17.24
N LEU A 36 0.89 6.37 16.27
CA LEU A 36 1.16 7.82 16.38
C LEU A 36 -0.13 8.64 16.31
N VAL A 37 -1.06 8.27 15.41
CA VAL A 37 -2.39 8.89 15.30
C VAL A 37 -3.21 8.63 16.57
N ALA A 38 -3.26 7.38 17.04
CA ALA A 38 -4.00 7.02 18.25
C ALA A 38 -3.50 7.73 19.52
N ARG A 39 -2.22 8.13 19.54
CA ARG A 39 -1.61 8.92 20.62
C ARG A 39 -1.68 10.44 20.40
N ALA A 40 -2.35 10.89 19.34
CA ALA A 40 -2.47 12.29 18.93
C ALA A 40 -1.11 13.01 18.79
N ILE A 41 -0.07 12.29 18.37
CA ILE A 41 1.25 12.88 18.08
C ILE A 41 1.23 13.56 16.72
N ILE A 42 0.53 12.95 15.76
CA ILE A 42 0.22 13.49 14.44
C ILE A 42 -1.28 13.35 14.18
N THR A 43 -1.84 14.17 13.31
CA THR A 43 -3.22 13.99 12.84
C THR A 43 -3.30 12.90 11.77
N ALA A 44 -4.50 12.37 11.52
CA ALA A 44 -4.71 11.45 10.41
C ALA A 44 -4.44 12.13 9.05
N ALA A 45 -4.69 13.45 8.94
CA ALA A 45 -4.33 14.23 7.76
C ALA A 45 -2.81 14.30 7.57
N ASP A 46 -2.05 14.55 8.64
CA ASP A 46 -0.58 14.55 8.59
C ASP A 46 -0.05 13.18 8.13
N ALA A 47 -0.67 12.09 8.61
CA ALA A 47 -0.30 10.74 8.21
C ALA A 47 -0.56 10.48 6.72
N VAL A 48 -1.67 11.00 6.18
CA VAL A 48 -1.98 10.94 4.74
C VAL A 48 -0.95 11.73 3.93
N GLU A 49 -0.66 12.97 4.33
CA GLU A 49 0.33 13.82 3.66
C GLU A 49 1.72 13.17 3.62
N VAL A 50 2.15 12.50 4.70
CA VAL A 50 3.42 11.76 4.73
C VAL A 50 3.47 10.67 3.65
N ILE A 51 2.36 9.96 3.44
CA ILE A 51 2.29 8.91 2.41
C ILE A 51 2.23 9.51 1.01
N GLU A 52 1.55 10.64 0.81
CA GLU A 52 1.54 11.38 -0.46
C GLU A 52 2.94 11.87 -0.84
N VAL A 53 3.71 12.42 0.11
CA VAL A 53 5.11 12.78 -0.14
C VAL A 53 5.95 11.55 -0.54
N ALA A 54 5.71 10.39 0.07
CA ALA A 54 6.41 9.17 -0.32
C ALA A 54 6.05 8.70 -1.73
N PHE A 55 4.80 8.93 -2.18
CA PHE A 55 4.41 8.70 -3.57
C PHE A 55 5.17 9.60 -4.54
N ASP A 56 5.18 10.92 -4.27
CA ASP A 56 5.83 11.90 -5.12
C ASP A 56 7.32 11.58 -5.31
N VAL A 57 8.01 11.19 -4.24
CA VAL A 57 9.42 10.77 -4.30
C VAL A 57 9.63 9.57 -5.21
N ILE A 58 8.77 8.54 -5.14
CA ILE A 58 8.92 7.37 -6.02
C ILE A 58 8.61 7.72 -7.47
N GLU A 59 7.65 8.60 -7.72
CA GLU A 59 7.35 9.08 -9.07
C GLU A 59 8.49 9.92 -9.65
N GLU A 60 9.11 10.79 -8.86
CA GLU A 60 10.29 11.57 -9.23
C GLU A 60 11.47 10.64 -9.58
N MET A 61 11.76 9.66 -8.73
CA MET A 61 12.79 8.66 -9.00
C MET A 61 12.52 7.87 -10.30
N SER A 62 11.26 7.54 -10.58
CA SER A 62 10.86 6.86 -11.82
C SER A 62 11.09 7.74 -13.05
N ALA A 63 10.84 9.05 -12.93
CA ALA A 63 11.07 10.01 -14.00
C ALA A 63 12.56 10.21 -14.30
N GLU A 64 13.41 10.14 -13.27
CA GLU A 64 14.88 10.21 -13.40
C GLU A 64 15.48 8.95 -14.04
N GLU A 65 15.00 7.76 -13.65
CA GLU A 65 15.49 6.48 -14.19
C GLU A 65 14.95 6.18 -15.60
N GLY A 66 13.91 6.87 -16.04
CA GLY A 66 13.32 6.76 -17.38
C GLY A 66 12.41 5.56 -17.59
N ASP A 67 12.31 4.64 -16.62
CA ASP A 67 11.31 3.58 -16.54
C ASP A 67 11.07 3.17 -15.08
N ARG A 68 9.88 2.63 -14.80
CA ARG A 68 9.56 2.10 -13.47
C ARG A 68 10.19 0.73 -13.27
N THR A 69 10.96 0.58 -12.21
CA THR A 69 11.46 -0.74 -11.84
C THR A 69 10.38 -1.58 -11.16
N PRO A 70 10.43 -2.92 -11.25
CA PRO A 70 9.50 -3.79 -10.52
C PRO A 70 9.56 -3.58 -8.99
N ALA A 71 10.65 -3.03 -8.46
CA ALA A 71 10.76 -2.67 -7.05
C ALA A 71 9.94 -1.41 -6.72
N MET A 72 9.97 -0.40 -7.59
CA MET A 72 9.13 0.80 -7.45
C MET A 72 7.64 0.46 -7.52
N ASP A 73 7.22 -0.41 -8.44
CA ASP A 73 5.82 -0.84 -8.52
C ASP A 73 5.33 -1.54 -7.25
N ARG A 74 6.20 -2.36 -6.63
CA ARG A 74 5.89 -2.99 -5.34
C ARG A 74 5.79 -1.96 -4.22
N SER A 75 6.71 -0.99 -4.16
CA SER A 75 6.67 0.08 -3.18
C SER A 75 5.40 0.94 -3.35
N LEU A 76 5.00 1.28 -4.57
CA LEU A 76 3.76 2.01 -4.85
C LEU A 76 2.52 1.22 -4.41
N ALA A 77 2.48 -0.09 -4.67
CA ALA A 77 1.37 -0.93 -4.22
C ALA A 77 1.23 -0.95 -2.69
N VAL A 78 2.36 -0.99 -1.98
CA VAL A 78 2.42 -0.91 -0.51
C VAL A 78 1.92 0.44 -0.01
N LEU A 79 2.46 1.55 -0.53
CA LEU A 79 2.03 2.89 -0.14
C LEU A 79 0.54 3.10 -0.41
N SER A 80 0.03 2.53 -1.50
CA SER A 80 -1.40 2.60 -1.84
C SER A 80 -2.27 1.87 -0.83
N ALA A 81 -1.84 0.70 -0.36
CA ALA A 81 -2.54 -0.04 0.67
C ALA A 81 -2.58 0.75 2.00
N ILE A 82 -1.44 1.30 2.43
CA ILE A 82 -1.33 2.10 3.66
C ILE A 82 -2.19 3.37 3.55
N HIS A 83 -2.08 4.11 2.46
CA HIS A 83 -2.88 5.31 2.21
C HIS A 83 -4.38 5.03 2.30
N LYS A 84 -4.83 3.93 1.70
CA LYS A 84 -6.24 3.52 1.75
C LYS A 84 -6.69 3.17 3.17
N SER A 85 -5.84 2.48 3.95
CA SER A 85 -6.08 2.16 5.36
C SER A 85 -6.31 3.44 6.17
N LEU A 86 -5.38 4.40 6.05
CA LEU A 86 -5.44 5.68 6.77
C LEU A 86 -6.64 6.54 6.40
N LYS A 87 -7.04 6.57 5.12
CA LYS A 87 -8.23 7.32 4.70
C LYS A 87 -9.52 6.78 5.32
N ILE A 88 -9.63 5.47 5.54
CA ILE A 88 -10.78 4.88 6.23
C ILE A 88 -10.84 5.38 7.68
N ASP A 89 -9.71 5.52 8.34
CA ASP A 89 -9.65 6.04 9.71
C ASP A 89 -10.00 7.52 9.80
N THR A 90 -9.55 8.33 8.82
CA THR A 90 -9.95 9.73 8.70
C THR A 90 -11.48 9.86 8.56
N ASP A 91 -12.07 9.12 7.61
CA ASP A 91 -13.51 9.14 7.36
C ASP A 91 -14.32 8.63 8.58
N SER A 92 -13.76 7.67 9.33
CA SER A 92 -14.37 7.13 10.56
C SER A 92 -14.23 8.09 11.75
N SER A 93 -13.19 8.92 11.78
CA SER A 93 -12.95 9.91 12.82
C SER A 93 -13.81 11.17 12.67
N GLU A 94 -14.27 11.49 11.45
CA GLU A 94 -15.15 12.65 11.20
C GLU A 94 -16.64 12.35 11.42
N ALA A 95 -17.01 11.08 11.57
CA ALA A 95 -18.41 10.64 11.71
C ALA A 95 -18.93 10.63 13.16
N ASN A 96 -18.18 11.16 14.13
CA ASN A 96 -18.52 11.16 15.56
C ASN A 96 -18.22 12.51 16.22
#